data_AF-A0A0Q1BEA4-F1
#
_entry.id   AF-A0A0Q1BEA4-F1
#
_cell.length_a   1.000
_cell.length_b   1.000
_cell.length_c   1.000
_cell.angle_alpha   90.00
_cell.angle_beta   90.00
_cell.angle_gamma   90.00
#
_symmetry.space_group_name_H-M   'P 1'
#
loop_
_entity.id
_entity.type
_entity.pdbx_description
1 polymer ?
#
loop_
_entity_poly.entity_id
_entity_poly.type
_entity_poly.pdbx_seq_one_letter_code
_entity_poly.pdbx_strand_id
1 'polypeptide(L)'
;MKTKLLLLLLLSLSTFAQTNLVTNGDFEDWSSSSQPDNWFRFFSGFVSQSTTAQNGSSSTKLKITGSTNFINSKTFAVQANKTYRVTMYHRVASGTLSSVELSLYHQPNTFKEKFTQISDITFSSSQWRKLELVYTSTVAENIEVDIWATGVTGSDILLDNVSVVDIDEPVAQYTSIPDINFENKLIALGLDFGVPDGKVSTANIASLTGLNISQSSINDLTGIEDFVSLKNLDFSYNNVTSVNLSKNINLVSLNCVALYPEGLESLDLSNNVLLEELNCTGNKLVTLDLSKNISLIRLAYSRGEDLISINLQNGNNKKIQFLAFPSPQLKCVQVDDVDYSNANWSYSKTANTIFSLNCNTLGIEDSVFDKAVLYPNPTKGEVNINNIALEKATVYNSLGQLVKTFILNSSNTNNTINLSGLPKGVYYVYLINQDAALAKKVIVE
;
A
#
# COMPACT_ATOMS: atom_id res chain seq x y z
N MET A 1 -42.19 -27.51 -5.45
CA MET A 1 -42.37 -26.50 -6.52
C MET A 1 -42.19 -25.11 -5.93
N LYS A 2 -41.05 -24.47 -6.21
CA LYS A 2 -40.84 -23.01 -6.28
C LYS A 2 -39.35 -22.77 -6.54
N THR A 3 -38.96 -23.02 -7.78
CA THR A 3 -37.65 -22.67 -8.33
C THR A 3 -37.56 -21.15 -8.39
N LYS A 4 -36.73 -20.54 -7.55
CA LYS A 4 -36.38 -19.12 -7.69
C LYS A 4 -35.39 -19.02 -8.85
N LEU A 5 -35.86 -18.47 -9.96
CA LEU A 5 -35.06 -18.11 -11.12
C LEU A 5 -34.16 -16.94 -10.71
N LEU A 6 -32.89 -17.22 -10.39
CA LEU A 6 -31.88 -16.20 -10.20
C LEU A 6 -31.50 -15.72 -11.60
N LEU A 7 -32.04 -14.58 -12.01
CA LEU A 7 -31.66 -13.91 -13.25
C LEU A 7 -30.25 -13.35 -13.05
N LEU A 8 -29.24 -14.14 -13.39
CA LEU A 8 -27.85 -13.71 -13.43
C LEU A 8 -27.73 -12.72 -14.59
N LEU A 9 -27.78 -11.42 -14.28
CA LEU A 9 -27.45 -10.37 -15.22
C LEU A 9 -25.94 -10.49 -15.47
N LEU A 10 -25.55 -11.29 -16.48
CA LEU A 10 -24.21 -11.28 -17.05
C LEU A 10 -24.03 -9.91 -17.71
N LEU A 11 -23.66 -8.92 -16.90
CA LEU A 11 -23.00 -7.73 -17.41
C LEU A 11 -21.68 -8.23 -17.97
N SER A 12 -21.61 -8.40 -19.29
CA SER A 12 -20.35 -8.64 -19.99
C SER A 12 -19.50 -7.37 -19.85
N LEU A 13 -18.79 -7.23 -18.72
CA LEU A 13 -17.66 -6.32 -18.66
C LEU A 13 -16.57 -6.96 -19.51
N SER A 14 -16.59 -6.64 -20.80
CA SER A 14 -15.47 -6.90 -21.68
C SER A 14 -14.37 -5.88 -21.37
N THR A 15 -13.54 -6.21 -20.38
CA THR A 15 -12.28 -5.51 -20.13
C THR A 15 -11.29 -6.00 -21.19
N PHE A 16 -11.30 -5.38 -22.36
CA PHE A 16 -10.29 -5.69 -23.37
C PHE A 16 -8.95 -5.14 -22.88
N ALA A 17 -8.10 -6.03 -22.39
CA ALA A 17 -6.66 -5.81 -22.36
C ALA A 17 -6.20 -5.52 -23.80
N GLN A 18 -5.21 -4.64 -23.96
CA GLN A 18 -4.52 -4.46 -25.23
C GLN A 18 -4.15 -5.83 -25.81
N THR A 19 -4.84 -6.22 -26.89
CA THR A 19 -4.73 -7.56 -27.46
C THR A 19 -3.77 -7.54 -28.64
N ASN A 20 -2.78 -8.42 -28.64
CA ASN A 20 -1.96 -8.62 -29.84
C ASN A 20 -2.83 -9.24 -30.94
N LEU A 21 -3.04 -8.51 -32.02
CA LEU A 21 -3.84 -8.96 -33.17
C LEU A 21 -3.14 -10.05 -33.98
N VAL A 22 -1.81 -10.17 -33.86
CA VAL A 22 -1.03 -11.23 -34.48
C VAL A 22 -1.11 -12.50 -33.64
N THR A 23 -1.84 -13.49 -34.12
CA THR A 23 -1.92 -14.80 -33.45
C THR A 23 -0.56 -15.49 -33.41
N ASN A 24 -0.18 -16.02 -32.24
CA ASN A 24 1.11 -16.71 -32.02
C ASN A 24 2.32 -15.87 -32.46
N GLY A 25 2.28 -14.55 -32.24
CA GLY A 25 3.39 -13.66 -32.57
C GLY A 25 4.58 -13.75 -31.60
N ASP A 26 4.38 -14.33 -30.42
CA ASP A 26 5.38 -14.75 -29.45
C ASP A 26 6.02 -16.11 -29.80
N PHE A 27 5.47 -16.83 -30.79
CA PHE A 27 5.98 -18.10 -31.29
C PHE A 27 6.14 -19.19 -30.22
N GLU A 28 5.20 -19.31 -29.30
CA GLU A 28 5.19 -20.39 -28.31
C GLU A 28 4.44 -21.63 -28.79
N ASP A 29 3.52 -21.47 -29.76
CA ASP A 29 2.71 -22.57 -30.29
C ASP A 29 3.31 -23.18 -31.57
N TRP A 30 3.67 -24.47 -31.49
CA TRP A 30 4.27 -25.23 -32.60
C TRP A 30 3.65 -26.64 -32.69
N SER A 31 2.78 -26.87 -33.67
CA SER A 31 2.34 -28.22 -34.05
C SER A 31 3.38 -28.99 -34.88
N SER A 32 4.36 -28.28 -35.45
CA SER A 32 5.48 -28.82 -36.22
C SER A 32 6.75 -28.02 -35.95
N SER A 33 7.89 -28.66 -35.69
CA SER A 33 9.17 -27.95 -35.46
C SER A 33 9.69 -27.13 -36.66
N SER A 34 9.05 -27.26 -37.83
CA SER A 34 9.40 -26.55 -39.07
C SER A 34 8.53 -25.32 -39.37
N GLN A 35 7.50 -25.07 -38.55
CA GLN A 35 6.56 -23.98 -38.77
C GLN A 35 5.85 -23.57 -37.48
N PRO A 36 5.83 -22.28 -37.11
CA PRO A 36 4.98 -21.82 -36.03
C PRO A 36 3.51 -21.88 -36.46
N ASP A 37 2.61 -22.20 -35.53
CA ASP A 37 1.18 -22.26 -35.81
C ASP A 37 0.66 -20.87 -36.20
N ASN A 38 -0.23 -20.79 -37.20
CA ASN A 38 -0.73 -19.54 -37.80
C ASN A 38 0.33 -18.65 -38.50
N TRP A 39 1.50 -19.20 -38.81
CA TRP A 39 2.51 -18.54 -39.63
C TRP A 39 2.82 -19.35 -40.90
N PHE A 40 3.10 -18.65 -41.99
CA PHE A 40 3.35 -19.21 -43.32
C PHE A 40 4.72 -18.80 -43.82
N ARG A 41 5.34 -19.66 -44.63
CA ARG A 41 6.69 -19.43 -45.20
C ARG A 41 6.66 -19.56 -46.71
N PHE A 42 7.62 -18.95 -47.39
CA PHE A 42 7.86 -19.20 -48.80
C PHE A 42 8.05 -20.71 -49.08
N PHE A 43 7.60 -21.21 -50.23
CA PHE A 43 7.54 -22.65 -50.55
C PHE A 43 8.89 -23.38 -50.37
N SER A 44 10.01 -22.69 -50.59
CA SER A 44 11.38 -23.19 -50.37
C SER A 44 12.10 -22.55 -49.18
N GLY A 45 11.38 -21.85 -48.30
CA GLY A 45 11.90 -21.21 -47.11
C GLY A 45 12.20 -22.24 -46.00
N PHE A 46 13.28 -22.02 -45.27
CA PHE A 46 13.68 -22.87 -44.15
C PHE A 46 13.42 -22.13 -42.84
N VAL A 47 12.42 -22.63 -42.09
CA VAL A 47 12.02 -22.12 -40.78
C VAL A 47 12.11 -23.26 -39.77
N SER A 48 12.54 -22.98 -38.55
CA SER A 48 12.51 -23.96 -37.45
C SER A 48 12.34 -23.30 -36.09
N GLN A 49 11.81 -24.03 -35.13
CA GLN A 49 11.76 -23.60 -33.73
C GLN A 49 13.17 -23.43 -33.14
N SER A 50 13.33 -22.45 -32.26
CA SER A 50 14.53 -22.26 -31.44
C SER A 50 14.13 -22.11 -29.97
N THR A 51 14.95 -22.65 -29.06
CA THR A 51 14.80 -22.46 -27.62
C THR A 51 15.49 -21.19 -27.11
N THR A 52 16.13 -20.41 -27.99
CA THR A 52 16.60 -19.08 -27.63
C THR A 52 15.52 -18.06 -27.96
N ALA A 53 14.88 -17.52 -26.93
CA ALA A 53 13.77 -16.59 -27.04
C ALA A 53 14.10 -15.21 -26.44
N GLN A 54 13.36 -14.19 -26.85
CA GLN A 54 13.37 -12.85 -26.26
C GLN A 54 12.43 -12.77 -25.06
N ASN A 55 11.30 -13.48 -25.14
CA ASN A 55 10.34 -13.72 -24.06
C ASN A 55 9.82 -15.15 -24.20
N GLY A 56 9.34 -15.77 -23.11
CA GLY A 56 8.82 -17.14 -23.19
C GLY A 56 9.92 -18.20 -23.40
N SER A 57 9.55 -19.32 -24.02
CA SER A 57 10.39 -20.51 -24.18
C SER A 57 10.87 -20.76 -25.60
N SER A 58 10.25 -20.11 -26.60
CA SER A 58 10.46 -20.41 -28.02
C SER A 58 10.60 -19.15 -28.87
N SER A 59 11.31 -19.28 -29.99
CA SER A 59 11.31 -18.27 -31.06
C SER A 59 11.39 -18.92 -32.43
N THR A 60 11.25 -18.12 -33.47
CA THR A 60 11.33 -18.59 -34.86
C THR A 60 12.71 -18.34 -35.46
N LYS A 61 13.38 -19.39 -35.93
CA LYS A 61 14.62 -19.27 -36.73
C LYS A 61 14.31 -19.31 -38.22
N LEU A 62 14.67 -18.26 -38.94
CA LEU A 62 14.59 -18.17 -40.41
C LEU A 62 15.99 -18.25 -41.01
N LYS A 63 16.18 -19.15 -41.98
CA LYS A 63 17.45 -19.32 -42.69
C LYS A 63 17.43 -18.65 -44.06
N ILE A 64 18.53 -17.98 -44.40
CA ILE A 64 18.74 -17.37 -45.71
C ILE A 64 19.20 -18.46 -46.70
N THR A 65 18.41 -18.73 -47.73
CA THR A 65 18.73 -19.73 -48.77
C THR A 65 18.82 -19.16 -50.19
N GLY A 66 18.37 -17.91 -50.38
CA GLY A 66 18.47 -17.20 -51.65
C GLY A 66 17.93 -15.78 -51.55
N SER A 67 17.29 -15.30 -52.63
CA SER A 67 16.75 -13.94 -52.70
C SER A 67 15.39 -13.76 -52.01
N THR A 68 14.68 -14.84 -51.70
CA THR A 68 13.31 -14.79 -51.15
C THR A 68 13.27 -15.56 -49.83
N ASN A 69 13.48 -14.86 -48.71
CA ASN A 69 13.42 -15.45 -47.37
C ASN A 69 12.45 -14.61 -46.53
N PHE A 70 11.21 -15.08 -46.41
CA PHE A 70 10.22 -14.44 -45.58
C PHE A 70 9.33 -15.46 -44.87
N ILE A 71 8.74 -14.98 -43.78
CA ILE A 71 7.63 -15.61 -43.07
C ILE A 71 6.52 -14.57 -42.92
N ASN A 72 5.26 -14.98 -43.05
CA ASN A 72 4.11 -14.10 -42.88
C ASN A 72 3.08 -14.69 -41.92
N SER A 73 2.37 -13.82 -41.21
CA SER A 73 1.32 -14.24 -40.29
C SER A 73 0.06 -14.65 -41.05
N LYS A 74 -0.84 -15.36 -40.37
CA LYS A 74 -2.24 -15.37 -40.75
C LYS A 74 -2.80 -13.95 -40.71
N THR A 75 -3.76 -13.67 -41.59
CA THR A 75 -4.43 -12.38 -41.65
C THR A 75 -5.26 -12.13 -40.39
N PHE A 76 -5.32 -10.88 -39.95
CA PHE A 76 -6.11 -10.40 -38.81
C PHE A 76 -6.77 -9.05 -39.13
N ALA A 77 -7.86 -8.74 -38.44
CA ALA A 77 -8.67 -7.56 -38.71
C ALA A 77 -8.13 -6.31 -38.01
N VAL A 78 -8.08 -5.18 -38.72
CA VAL A 78 -7.90 -3.84 -38.17
C VAL A 78 -9.15 -3.00 -38.38
N GLN A 79 -9.35 -2.00 -37.53
CA GLN A 79 -10.50 -1.09 -37.56
C GLN A 79 -10.13 0.25 -38.18
N ALA A 80 -11.09 0.88 -38.85
CA ALA A 80 -10.91 2.21 -39.42
C ALA A 80 -10.64 3.25 -38.32
N ASN A 81 -9.72 4.18 -38.58
CA ASN A 81 -9.33 5.28 -37.71
C ASN A 81 -8.72 4.86 -36.36
N LYS A 82 -8.16 3.66 -36.27
CA LYS A 82 -7.36 3.22 -35.14
C LYS A 82 -5.87 3.30 -35.45
N THR A 83 -5.08 3.64 -34.43
CA THR A 83 -3.62 3.69 -34.50
C THR A 83 -3.04 2.47 -33.82
N TYR A 84 -2.24 1.71 -34.56
CA TYR A 84 -1.60 0.48 -34.13
C TYR A 84 -0.10 0.68 -33.94
N ARG A 85 0.44 0.13 -32.85
CA ARG A 85 1.87 -0.08 -32.68
C ARG A 85 2.23 -1.46 -33.18
N VAL A 86 3.21 -1.53 -34.06
CA VAL A 86 3.67 -2.77 -34.70
C VAL A 86 5.11 -2.99 -34.27
N THR A 87 5.39 -4.11 -33.62
CA THR A 87 6.73 -4.43 -33.09
C THR A 87 7.20 -5.82 -33.47
N MET A 88 8.51 -6.01 -33.47
CA MET A 88 9.18 -7.30 -33.55
C MET A 88 10.54 -7.23 -32.85
N TYR A 89 11.03 -8.35 -32.35
CA TYR A 89 12.42 -8.53 -31.94
C TYR A 89 13.17 -9.47 -32.88
N HIS A 90 14.45 -9.15 -33.14
CA HIS A 90 15.34 -9.99 -33.94
C HIS A 90 16.72 -10.15 -33.31
N ARG A 91 17.39 -11.27 -33.61
CA ARG A 91 18.77 -11.55 -33.20
C ARG A 91 19.47 -12.44 -34.22
N VAL A 92 20.76 -12.22 -34.46
CA VAL A 92 21.54 -13.10 -35.33
C VAL A 92 21.78 -14.43 -34.61
N ALA A 93 21.37 -15.54 -35.22
CA ALA A 93 21.77 -16.87 -34.76
C ALA A 93 23.13 -17.27 -35.36
N SER A 94 23.33 -17.04 -36.66
CA SER A 94 24.57 -17.39 -37.35
C SER A 94 24.74 -16.59 -38.65
N GLY A 95 25.98 -16.48 -39.15
CA GLY A 95 26.26 -15.90 -40.46
C GLY A 95 26.23 -14.37 -40.52
N THR A 96 25.88 -13.83 -41.68
CA THR A 96 25.94 -12.39 -41.99
C THR A 96 24.65 -11.95 -42.68
N LEU A 97 23.91 -11.07 -42.00
CA LEU A 97 22.67 -10.47 -42.50
C LEU A 97 22.94 -9.10 -43.12
N SER A 98 22.13 -8.74 -44.11
CA SER A 98 22.17 -7.44 -44.80
C SER A 98 20.98 -6.57 -44.42
N SER A 99 19.78 -7.14 -44.28
CA SER A 99 18.61 -6.44 -43.78
C SER A 99 17.61 -7.41 -43.14
N VAL A 100 16.86 -6.91 -42.16
CA VAL A 100 15.59 -7.50 -41.74
C VAL A 100 14.51 -6.42 -41.86
N GLU A 101 13.36 -6.76 -42.44
CA GLU A 101 12.26 -5.85 -42.69
C GLU A 101 10.97 -6.43 -42.10
N LEU A 102 10.28 -5.63 -41.31
CA LEU A 102 8.93 -5.88 -40.80
C LEU A 102 7.95 -5.05 -41.63
N SER A 103 7.00 -5.69 -42.28
CA SER A 103 6.07 -5.06 -43.20
C SER A 103 4.62 -5.44 -42.89
N LEU A 104 3.70 -4.54 -43.21
CA LEU A 104 2.27 -4.84 -43.23
C LEU A 104 1.78 -4.92 -44.67
N TYR A 105 1.02 -5.97 -44.94
CA TYR A 105 0.38 -6.24 -46.22
C TYR A 105 -1.12 -6.28 -46.05
N HIS A 106 -1.83 -5.90 -47.11
CA HIS A 106 -3.26 -6.17 -47.27
C HIS A 106 -3.50 -6.86 -48.61
N GLN A 107 -4.69 -7.43 -48.80
CA GLN A 107 -5.02 -8.15 -50.03
C GLN A 107 -6.31 -7.60 -50.65
N PRO A 108 -6.27 -6.41 -51.28
CA PRO A 108 -7.45 -5.81 -51.90
C PRO A 108 -7.88 -6.52 -53.18
N ASN A 109 -6.96 -7.26 -53.82
CA ASN A 109 -7.15 -7.94 -55.11
C ASN A 109 -6.56 -9.36 -55.08
N THR A 110 -6.29 -9.93 -56.25
CA THR A 110 -5.65 -11.26 -56.40
C THR A 110 -4.29 -11.36 -55.70
N PHE A 111 -3.53 -10.27 -55.67
CA PHE A 111 -2.20 -10.22 -55.04
C PHE A 111 -2.24 -9.34 -53.80
N LYS A 112 -1.43 -9.71 -52.81
CA LYS A 112 -1.19 -8.86 -51.65
C LYS A 112 -0.30 -7.68 -52.01
N GLU A 113 -0.54 -6.55 -51.36
CA GLU A 113 0.15 -5.28 -51.57
C GLU A 113 0.77 -4.83 -50.23
N LYS A 114 2.01 -4.35 -50.26
CA LYS A 114 2.69 -3.80 -49.09
C LYS A 114 2.30 -2.33 -48.94
N PHE A 115 1.81 -1.92 -47.78
CA PHE A 115 1.41 -0.53 -47.57
C PHE A 115 2.26 0.21 -46.51
N THR A 116 2.97 -0.50 -45.63
CA THR A 116 3.96 0.12 -44.72
C THR A 116 5.03 -0.87 -44.28
N GLN A 117 6.19 -0.36 -43.85
CA GLN A 117 7.33 -1.17 -43.43
C GLN A 117 8.32 -0.41 -42.54
N ILE A 118 9.16 -1.18 -41.84
CA ILE A 118 10.38 -0.70 -41.19
C ILE A 118 11.47 -1.76 -41.35
N SER A 119 12.73 -1.35 -41.47
CA SER A 119 13.86 -2.25 -41.59
C SER A 119 15.00 -1.91 -40.62
N ASP A 120 15.77 -2.94 -40.25
CA ASP A 120 17.05 -2.82 -39.55
C ASP A 120 18.17 -3.35 -40.46
N ILE A 121 19.29 -2.64 -40.46
CA ILE A 121 20.55 -3.05 -41.09
C ILE A 121 21.66 -3.26 -40.06
N THR A 122 21.35 -3.03 -38.78
CA THR A 122 22.26 -3.27 -37.66
C THR A 122 21.86 -4.55 -36.95
N PHE A 123 22.85 -5.36 -36.60
CA PHE A 123 22.62 -6.71 -36.09
C PHE A 123 23.44 -7.01 -34.84
N SER A 124 22.93 -7.91 -34.01
CA SER A 124 23.63 -8.43 -32.82
C SER A 124 23.37 -9.92 -32.66
N SER A 125 24.42 -10.67 -32.31
CA SER A 125 24.31 -12.07 -31.89
C SER A 125 24.14 -12.22 -30.38
N SER A 126 24.44 -11.17 -29.60
CA SER A 126 24.42 -11.20 -28.14
C SER A 126 23.18 -10.57 -27.51
N GLN A 127 22.47 -9.71 -28.25
CA GLN A 127 21.32 -8.94 -27.76
C GLN A 127 20.19 -8.98 -28.78
N TRP A 128 18.95 -9.07 -28.28
CA TRP A 128 17.77 -8.88 -29.10
C TRP A 128 17.59 -7.40 -29.46
N ARG A 129 17.27 -7.13 -30.72
CA ARG A 129 17.04 -5.79 -31.25
C ARG A 129 15.57 -5.63 -31.61
N LYS A 130 14.99 -4.47 -31.31
CA LYS A 130 13.57 -4.19 -31.56
C LYS A 130 13.40 -3.38 -32.85
N LEU A 131 12.45 -3.79 -33.68
CA LEU A 131 11.83 -2.96 -34.71
C LEU A 131 10.46 -2.50 -34.22
N GLU A 132 10.14 -1.23 -34.45
CA GLU A 132 8.86 -0.63 -34.07
C GLU A 132 8.43 0.42 -35.08
N LEU A 133 7.19 0.32 -35.57
CA LEU A 133 6.53 1.37 -36.34
C LEU A 133 5.13 1.64 -35.79
N VAL A 134 4.58 2.79 -36.16
CA VAL A 134 3.19 3.16 -35.87
C VAL A 134 2.43 3.26 -37.18
N TYR A 135 1.24 2.66 -37.23
CA TYR A 135 0.37 2.61 -38.39
C TYR A 135 -1.03 3.07 -38.00
N THR A 136 -1.60 4.06 -38.70
CA THR A 136 -3.01 4.44 -38.51
C THR A 136 -3.83 3.92 -39.68
N SER A 137 -4.80 3.05 -39.40
CA SER A 137 -5.67 2.52 -40.44
C SER A 137 -6.70 3.55 -40.87
N THR A 138 -6.95 3.67 -42.18
CA THR A 138 -8.00 4.53 -42.74
C THR A 138 -9.29 3.77 -43.03
N VAL A 139 -9.23 2.44 -43.10
CA VAL A 139 -10.35 1.55 -43.42
C VAL A 139 -10.38 0.34 -42.48
N ALA A 140 -11.51 -0.34 -42.38
CA ALA A 140 -11.57 -1.62 -41.70
C ALA A 140 -11.28 -2.72 -42.73
N GLU A 141 -10.19 -3.47 -42.53
CA GLU A 141 -9.75 -4.51 -43.46
C GLU A 141 -8.96 -5.61 -42.73
N ASN A 142 -8.74 -6.73 -43.41
CA ASN A 142 -7.82 -7.76 -42.93
C ASN A 142 -6.43 -7.47 -43.50
N ILE A 143 -5.43 -7.44 -42.61
CA ILE A 143 -4.03 -7.27 -42.95
C ILE A 143 -3.22 -8.47 -42.44
N GLU A 144 -1.96 -8.57 -42.86
CA GLU A 144 -1.00 -9.53 -42.34
C GLU A 144 0.37 -8.88 -42.11
N VAL A 145 1.18 -9.51 -41.27
CA VAL A 145 2.57 -9.15 -41.07
C VAL A 145 3.45 -10.03 -41.95
N ASP A 146 4.38 -9.43 -42.67
CA ASP A 146 5.45 -10.11 -43.39
C ASP A 146 6.81 -9.71 -42.81
N ILE A 147 7.68 -10.69 -42.59
CA ILE A 147 9.05 -10.45 -42.16
C ILE A 147 10.01 -11.00 -43.19
N TRP A 148 10.79 -10.10 -43.77
CA TRP A 148 11.78 -10.40 -44.80
C TRP A 148 13.17 -10.33 -44.21
N ALA A 149 14.02 -11.29 -44.52
CA ALA A 149 15.42 -11.28 -44.14
C ALA A 149 16.31 -11.48 -45.38
N THR A 150 17.36 -10.67 -45.47
CA THR A 150 18.37 -10.76 -46.54
C THR A 150 19.75 -10.90 -45.93
N GLY A 151 20.64 -11.59 -46.62
CA GLY A 151 21.99 -11.84 -46.15
C GLY A 151 22.71 -12.87 -47.00
N VAL A 152 23.83 -13.35 -46.50
CA VAL A 152 24.61 -14.42 -47.13
C VAL A 152 23.88 -15.75 -46.96
N THR A 153 23.80 -16.55 -48.03
CA THR A 153 23.24 -17.91 -47.99
C THR A 153 23.86 -18.73 -46.86
N GLY A 154 23.01 -19.36 -46.04
CA GLY A 154 23.38 -20.13 -44.86
C GLY A 154 23.29 -19.38 -43.54
N SER A 155 23.07 -18.06 -43.56
CA SER A 155 22.86 -17.26 -42.34
C SER A 155 21.51 -17.55 -41.70
N ASP A 156 21.44 -17.45 -40.36
CA ASP A 156 20.23 -17.67 -39.58
C ASP A 156 19.90 -16.41 -38.75
N ILE A 157 18.63 -16.00 -38.79
CA ILE A 157 18.07 -14.96 -37.91
C ILE A 157 17.00 -15.57 -37.00
N LEU A 158 16.98 -15.14 -35.74
CA LEU A 158 15.90 -15.41 -34.79
C LEU A 158 14.93 -14.24 -34.79
N LEU A 159 13.64 -14.55 -34.79
CA LEU A 159 12.51 -13.63 -34.80
C LEU A 159 11.61 -13.95 -33.62
N ASP A 160 11.19 -12.93 -32.88
CA ASP A 160 10.36 -13.10 -31.69
C ASP A 160 9.46 -11.89 -31.38
N ASN A 161 8.41 -12.10 -30.58
CA ASN A 161 7.47 -11.10 -30.09
C ASN A 161 6.98 -10.11 -31.15
N VAL A 162 6.47 -10.67 -32.25
CA VAL A 162 5.76 -9.90 -33.27
C VAL A 162 4.41 -9.48 -32.70
N SER A 163 4.16 -8.18 -32.67
CA SER A 163 2.95 -7.65 -32.08
C SER A 163 2.34 -6.54 -32.92
N VAL A 164 1.02 -6.56 -33.07
CA VAL A 164 0.22 -5.46 -33.61
C VAL A 164 -0.88 -5.17 -32.61
N VAL A 165 -0.81 -4.01 -31.97
CA VAL A 165 -1.73 -3.63 -30.89
C VAL A 165 -2.32 -2.26 -31.13
N ASP A 166 -3.61 -2.08 -30.87
CA ASP A 166 -4.24 -0.75 -30.87
C ASP A 166 -3.63 0.06 -29.71
N ILE A 167 -3.05 1.22 -30.02
CA ILE A 167 -2.39 2.09 -29.04
C ILE A 167 -3.39 2.67 -28.04
N ASP A 168 -4.64 2.86 -28.47
CA ASP A 168 -5.70 3.41 -27.64
C ASP A 168 -6.47 2.32 -26.88
N GLU A 169 -6.21 1.03 -27.13
CA GLU A 169 -6.73 -0.02 -26.26
C GLU A 169 -6.03 0.05 -24.89
N PRO A 170 -6.81 0.05 -23.79
CA PRO A 170 -6.23 0.10 -22.46
C PRO A 170 -5.41 -1.16 -22.20
N VAL A 171 -4.16 -0.98 -21.77
CA VAL A 171 -3.36 -2.08 -21.23
C VAL A 171 -4.10 -2.64 -20.00
N ALA A 172 -4.27 -3.96 -19.90
CA ALA A 172 -4.83 -4.55 -18.68
C ALA A 172 -3.99 -4.14 -17.49
N GLN A 173 -4.56 -3.30 -16.64
CA GLN A 173 -3.97 -2.92 -15.37
C GLN A 173 -4.30 -4.00 -14.36
N TYR A 174 -3.26 -4.40 -13.63
CA TYR A 174 -3.34 -5.37 -12.56
C TYR A 174 -2.88 -4.72 -11.27
N THR A 175 -3.59 -5.02 -10.20
CA THR A 175 -3.25 -4.68 -8.83
C THR A 175 -2.52 -5.87 -8.22
N SER A 176 -1.37 -5.64 -7.59
CA SER A 176 -0.62 -6.71 -6.92
C SER A 176 -1.33 -7.13 -5.63
N ILE A 177 -1.49 -8.44 -5.45
CA ILE A 177 -2.12 -9.08 -4.29
C ILE A 177 -1.15 -10.17 -3.79
N PRO A 178 -0.07 -9.81 -3.07
CA PRO A 178 0.98 -10.76 -2.71
C PRO A 178 0.53 -11.82 -1.68
N ASP A 179 -0.50 -11.54 -0.89
CA ASP A 179 -1.07 -12.51 0.06
C ASP A 179 -1.97 -13.51 -0.67
N ILE A 180 -1.52 -14.76 -0.70
CA ILE A 180 -2.21 -15.87 -1.36
C ILE A 180 -3.63 -16.09 -0.83
N ASN A 181 -3.88 -15.83 0.46
CA ASN A 181 -5.21 -16.00 1.05
C ASN A 181 -6.13 -14.85 0.67
N PHE A 182 -5.58 -13.64 0.52
CA PHE A 182 -6.34 -12.50 0.00
C PHE A 182 -6.77 -12.77 -1.44
N GLU A 183 -5.84 -13.21 -2.30
CA GLU A 183 -6.14 -13.54 -3.70
C GLU A 183 -7.13 -14.70 -3.82
N ASN A 184 -6.93 -15.80 -3.08
CA ASN A 184 -7.89 -16.91 -3.01
C ASN A 184 -9.29 -16.44 -2.59
N LYS A 185 -9.38 -15.48 -1.67
CA LYS A 185 -10.66 -14.91 -1.26
C LYS A 185 -11.30 -14.09 -2.38
N LEU A 186 -10.52 -13.33 -3.14
CA LEU A 186 -11.01 -12.59 -4.32
C LEU A 186 -11.52 -13.55 -5.42
N ILE A 187 -10.79 -14.64 -5.67
CA ILE A 187 -11.21 -15.72 -6.59
C ILE A 187 -12.53 -16.34 -6.11
N ALA A 188 -12.64 -16.66 -4.81
CA ALA A 188 -13.87 -17.22 -4.23
C ALA A 188 -15.07 -16.27 -4.30
N LEU A 189 -14.82 -14.95 -4.34
CA LEU A 189 -15.84 -13.92 -4.53
C LEU A 189 -16.16 -13.66 -6.02
N GLY A 190 -15.45 -14.29 -6.95
CA GLY A 190 -15.60 -14.08 -8.39
C GLY A 190 -15.09 -12.73 -8.88
N LEU A 191 -14.21 -12.08 -8.11
CA LEU A 191 -13.55 -10.82 -8.47
C LEU A 191 -12.24 -11.06 -9.22
N ASP A 192 -11.67 -12.25 -9.07
CA ASP A 192 -10.47 -12.71 -9.75
C ASP A 192 -10.68 -14.11 -10.34
N PHE A 193 -9.84 -14.50 -11.32
CA PHE A 193 -10.06 -15.71 -12.11
C PHE A 193 -8.77 -16.48 -12.35
N GLY A 194 -8.85 -17.81 -12.19
CA GLY A 194 -7.76 -18.72 -12.48
C GLY A 194 -7.10 -19.26 -11.22
N VAL A 195 -5.81 -19.52 -11.30
CA VAL A 195 -4.99 -19.86 -10.13
C VAL A 195 -4.45 -18.57 -9.53
N PRO A 196 -4.24 -18.49 -8.21
CA PRO A 196 -3.60 -17.35 -7.60
C PRO A 196 -2.22 -17.09 -8.24
N ASP A 197 -2.02 -15.91 -8.80
CA ASP A 197 -0.81 -15.49 -9.50
C ASP A 197 -0.22 -14.16 -8.95
N GLY A 198 -0.68 -13.74 -7.78
CA GLY A 198 -0.22 -12.58 -7.04
C GLY A 198 -0.81 -11.25 -7.51
N LYS A 199 -1.92 -11.27 -8.27
CA LYS A 199 -2.53 -10.07 -8.84
C LYS A 199 -4.00 -10.24 -9.17
N VAL A 200 -4.71 -9.12 -9.28
CA VAL A 200 -6.11 -9.08 -9.74
C VAL A 200 -6.26 -8.01 -10.81
N SER A 201 -7.17 -8.20 -11.77
CA SER A 201 -7.49 -7.13 -12.73
C SER A 201 -8.04 -5.92 -11.98
N THR A 202 -7.37 -4.77 -12.09
CA THR A 202 -7.78 -3.52 -11.41
C THR A 202 -9.19 -3.11 -11.82
N ALA A 203 -9.60 -3.41 -13.06
CA ALA A 203 -10.94 -3.11 -13.55
C ALA A 203 -12.05 -3.88 -12.80
N ASN A 204 -11.78 -5.11 -12.34
CA ASN A 204 -12.75 -5.92 -11.60
C ASN A 204 -13.01 -5.36 -10.18
N ILE A 205 -12.02 -4.69 -9.60
CA ILE A 205 -12.08 -4.19 -8.22
C ILE A 205 -12.39 -2.68 -8.14
N ALA A 206 -12.08 -1.90 -9.19
CA ALA A 206 -12.17 -0.44 -9.18
C ALA A 206 -13.58 0.11 -8.91
N SER A 207 -14.63 -0.63 -9.29
CA SER A 207 -16.04 -0.24 -9.07
C SER A 207 -16.69 -0.88 -7.84
N LEU A 208 -15.97 -1.75 -7.12
CA LEU A 208 -16.51 -2.49 -5.99
C LEU A 208 -16.75 -1.56 -4.79
N THR A 209 -18.00 -1.52 -4.31
CA THR A 209 -18.39 -0.65 -3.19
C THR A 209 -18.38 -1.34 -1.83
N GLY A 210 -18.33 -2.68 -1.80
CA GLY A 210 -18.34 -3.46 -0.58
C GLY A 210 -17.48 -4.70 -0.70
N LEU A 211 -16.61 -4.95 0.28
CA LEU A 211 -15.74 -6.11 0.32
C LEU A 211 -15.76 -6.74 1.71
N ASN A 212 -16.15 -8.02 1.76
CA ASN A 212 -16.06 -8.85 2.96
C ASN A 212 -15.04 -9.97 2.73
N ILE A 213 -13.91 -9.82 3.40
CA ILE A 213 -12.77 -10.74 3.40
C ILE A 213 -12.48 -11.25 4.81
N SER A 214 -13.47 -11.19 5.70
CA SER A 214 -13.36 -11.67 7.07
C SER A 214 -13.08 -13.17 7.14
N GLN A 215 -12.45 -13.62 8.24
CA GLN A 215 -12.20 -15.04 8.55
C GLN A 215 -11.51 -15.80 7.41
N SER A 216 -10.55 -15.16 6.74
CA SER A 216 -9.91 -15.69 5.53
C SER A 216 -8.42 -15.97 5.74
N SER A 217 -7.91 -15.89 6.98
CA SER A 217 -6.49 -16.09 7.32
C SER A 217 -5.53 -15.20 6.53
N ILE A 218 -5.97 -13.98 6.20
CA ILE A 218 -5.18 -12.99 5.48
C ILE A 218 -4.18 -12.34 6.44
N ASN A 219 -2.94 -12.16 6.02
CA ASN A 219 -1.88 -11.51 6.80
C ASN A 219 -1.52 -10.13 6.22
N ASP A 220 -1.61 -9.98 4.90
CA ASP A 220 -1.26 -8.76 4.18
C ASP A 220 -2.40 -8.34 3.23
N LEU A 221 -2.80 -7.07 3.34
CA LEU A 221 -3.84 -6.46 2.52
C LEU A 221 -3.28 -5.59 1.38
N THR A 222 -1.97 -5.67 1.10
CA THR A 222 -1.36 -4.98 -0.05
C THR A 222 -2.20 -5.15 -1.31
N GLY A 223 -2.50 -4.03 -1.97
CA GLY A 223 -3.40 -3.95 -3.12
C GLY A 223 -4.81 -3.48 -2.78
N ILE A 224 -5.21 -3.47 -1.50
CA ILE A 224 -6.50 -2.91 -1.06
C ILE A 224 -6.66 -1.43 -1.44
N GLU A 225 -5.55 -0.71 -1.62
CA GLU A 225 -5.51 0.70 -2.02
C GLU A 225 -6.15 0.96 -3.38
N ASP A 226 -6.17 -0.02 -4.28
CA ASP A 226 -6.71 0.12 -5.63
C ASP A 226 -8.22 -0.19 -5.70
N PHE A 227 -8.83 -0.60 -4.59
CA PHE A 227 -10.27 -0.71 -4.43
C PHE A 227 -10.88 0.69 -4.13
N VAL A 228 -10.71 1.62 -5.08
CA VAL A 228 -10.94 3.06 -4.91
C VAL A 228 -12.40 3.45 -4.64
N SER A 229 -13.35 2.60 -5.03
CA SER A 229 -14.78 2.84 -4.83
C SER A 229 -15.35 2.24 -3.53
N LEU A 230 -14.52 1.60 -2.69
CA LEU A 230 -14.99 0.93 -1.48
C LEU A 230 -15.64 1.92 -0.51
N LYS A 231 -16.86 1.55 -0.08
CA LYS A 231 -17.61 2.21 0.99
C LYS A 231 -17.68 1.35 2.25
N ASN A 232 -17.69 0.02 2.08
CA ASN A 232 -17.78 -0.93 3.18
C ASN A 232 -16.64 -1.94 3.08
N LEU A 233 -15.80 -2.02 4.10
CA LEU A 233 -14.73 -3.01 4.17
C LEU A 233 -14.82 -3.78 5.49
N ASP A 234 -14.87 -5.11 5.39
CA ASP A 234 -14.78 -6.02 6.52
C ASP A 234 -13.65 -7.01 6.29
N PHE A 235 -12.58 -6.87 7.08
CA PHE A 235 -11.47 -7.83 7.14
C PHE A 235 -11.31 -8.44 8.54
N SER A 236 -12.40 -8.48 9.31
CA SER A 236 -12.39 -9.01 10.68
C SER A 236 -11.91 -10.46 10.76
N TYR A 237 -11.29 -10.82 11.88
CA TYR A 237 -10.80 -12.16 12.18
C TYR A 237 -9.77 -12.67 11.16
N ASN A 238 -8.87 -11.79 10.76
CA ASN A 238 -7.65 -12.09 10.01
C ASN A 238 -6.42 -11.78 10.88
N ASN A 239 -5.21 -12.00 10.35
CA ASN A 239 -3.94 -11.83 11.05
C ASN A 239 -3.18 -10.58 10.55
N VAL A 240 -3.93 -9.55 10.14
CA VAL A 240 -3.40 -8.30 9.58
C VAL A 240 -2.82 -7.43 10.69
N THR A 241 -1.53 -7.11 10.62
CA THR A 241 -0.82 -6.27 11.59
C THR A 241 -0.61 -4.83 11.13
N SER A 242 -0.73 -4.58 9.83
CA SER A 242 -0.69 -3.25 9.23
C SER A 242 -1.62 -3.18 8.02
N VAL A 243 -2.19 -2.01 7.77
CA VAL A 243 -3.05 -1.77 6.61
C VAL A 243 -2.90 -0.33 6.15
N ASN A 244 -2.87 -0.11 4.85
CA ASN A 244 -2.87 1.22 4.25
C ASN A 244 -4.22 1.47 3.58
N LEU A 245 -5.02 2.39 4.14
CA LEU A 245 -6.35 2.75 3.62
C LEU A 245 -6.39 4.16 3.02
N SER A 246 -5.22 4.76 2.75
CA SER A 246 -5.09 6.16 2.33
C SER A 246 -5.79 6.50 1.01
N LYS A 247 -5.92 5.53 0.10
CA LYS A 247 -6.64 5.69 -1.18
C LYS A 247 -8.12 5.31 -1.10
N ASN A 248 -8.56 4.61 -0.06
CA ASN A 248 -9.95 4.20 0.12
C ASN A 248 -10.80 5.33 0.74
N ILE A 249 -10.70 6.54 0.15
CA ILE A 249 -11.28 7.79 0.67
C ILE A 249 -12.82 7.78 0.76
N ASN A 250 -13.46 6.83 0.07
CA ASN A 250 -14.91 6.66 0.02
C ASN A 250 -15.45 5.75 1.15
N LEU A 251 -14.59 5.22 2.04
CA LEU A 251 -15.01 4.36 3.13
C LEU A 251 -15.98 5.07 4.08
N VAL A 252 -17.11 4.41 4.32
CA VAL A 252 -18.19 4.79 5.24
C VAL A 252 -18.23 3.84 6.44
N SER A 253 -17.97 2.55 6.22
CA SER A 253 -17.93 1.52 7.27
C SER A 253 -16.64 0.70 7.17
N LEU A 254 -15.93 0.58 8.31
CA LEU A 254 -14.73 -0.23 8.45
C LEU A 254 -14.86 -1.19 9.64
N ASN A 255 -14.84 -2.49 9.35
CA ASN A 255 -14.75 -3.55 10.35
C ASN A 255 -13.38 -4.26 10.23
N CYS A 256 -12.57 -4.12 11.27
CA CYS A 256 -11.23 -4.70 11.37
C CYS A 256 -11.03 -5.39 12.71
N VAL A 257 -12.04 -6.15 13.17
CA VAL A 257 -11.98 -6.84 14.45
C VAL A 257 -10.86 -7.88 14.42
N ALA A 258 -10.01 -7.92 15.42
CA ALA A 258 -8.91 -8.87 15.53
C ALA A 258 -9.04 -9.74 16.80
N LEU A 259 -8.16 -10.75 16.91
CA LEU A 259 -8.02 -11.56 18.12
C LEU A 259 -6.73 -11.17 18.82
N TYR A 260 -6.83 -10.33 19.85
CA TYR A 260 -5.69 -9.94 20.68
C TYR A 260 -4.93 -11.18 21.19
N PRO A 261 -3.58 -11.20 21.17
CA PRO A 261 -2.66 -10.09 20.90
C PRO A 261 -2.10 -10.07 19.46
N GLU A 262 -2.88 -10.52 18.47
CA GLU A 262 -2.49 -10.52 17.05
C GLU A 262 -3.45 -9.59 16.28
N GLY A 263 -2.97 -8.40 15.90
CA GLY A 263 -3.78 -7.41 15.21
C GLY A 263 -3.02 -6.12 14.93
N LEU A 264 -3.73 -5.10 14.49
CA LEU A 264 -3.16 -3.80 14.11
C LEU A 264 -2.48 -3.12 15.30
N GLU A 265 -1.24 -2.68 15.12
CA GLU A 265 -0.49 -1.86 16.08
C GLU A 265 -0.73 -0.35 15.87
N SER A 266 -1.05 0.02 14.63
CA SER A 266 -1.42 1.38 14.24
C SER A 266 -2.51 1.33 13.18
N LEU A 267 -3.30 2.40 13.11
CA LEU A 267 -4.37 2.56 12.13
C LEU A 267 -4.51 4.05 11.81
N ASP A 268 -4.09 4.45 10.61
CA ASP A 268 -4.26 5.80 10.10
C ASP A 268 -5.55 5.89 9.26
N LEU A 269 -6.47 6.74 9.70
CA LEU A 269 -7.75 7.00 9.04
C LEU A 269 -7.91 8.48 8.65
N SER A 270 -6.81 9.23 8.60
CA SER A 270 -6.81 10.69 8.35
C SER A 270 -7.41 11.08 7.00
N ASN A 271 -7.34 10.20 5.99
CA ASN A 271 -7.92 10.41 4.66
C ASN A 271 -9.36 9.88 4.53
N ASN A 272 -9.86 9.08 5.48
CA ASN A 272 -11.19 8.46 5.41
C ASN A 272 -12.24 9.37 6.09
N VAL A 273 -12.35 10.62 5.62
CA VAL A 273 -13.19 11.68 6.22
C VAL A 273 -14.70 11.39 6.17
N LEU A 274 -15.10 10.48 5.29
CA LEU A 274 -16.48 10.00 5.14
C LEU A 274 -16.82 8.82 6.07
N LEU A 275 -15.88 8.35 6.88
CA LEU A 275 -16.10 7.20 7.76
C LEU A 275 -17.15 7.53 8.84
N GLU A 276 -18.22 6.75 8.86
CA GLU A 276 -19.34 6.85 9.80
C GLU A 276 -19.24 5.76 10.89
N GLU A 277 -18.78 4.56 10.52
CA GLU A 277 -18.71 3.41 11.42
C GLU A 277 -17.31 2.80 11.45
N LEU A 278 -16.72 2.72 12.65
CA LEU A 278 -15.45 2.04 12.89
C LEU A 278 -15.59 0.98 13.97
N ASN A 279 -15.24 -0.25 13.64
CA ASN A 279 -15.06 -1.32 14.62
C ASN A 279 -13.65 -1.92 14.49
N CYS A 280 -12.81 -1.61 15.46
CA CYS A 280 -11.43 -2.08 15.56
C CYS A 280 -11.18 -2.86 16.86
N THR A 281 -12.22 -3.53 17.39
CA THR A 281 -12.13 -4.40 18.58
C THR A 281 -11.02 -5.44 18.46
N GLY A 282 -10.28 -5.68 19.55
CA GLY A 282 -9.26 -6.73 19.66
C GLY A 282 -7.92 -6.41 19.01
N ASN A 283 -7.74 -5.21 18.46
CA ASN A 283 -6.43 -4.75 17.97
C ASN A 283 -5.52 -4.27 19.12
N LYS A 284 -4.26 -3.97 18.79
CA LYS A 284 -3.19 -3.56 19.72
C LYS A 284 -2.83 -2.09 19.56
N LEU A 285 -3.84 -1.26 19.32
CA LEU A 285 -3.63 0.16 19.07
C LEU A 285 -3.17 0.81 20.38
N VAL A 286 -2.03 1.51 20.35
CA VAL A 286 -1.55 2.32 21.48
C VAL A 286 -2.24 3.69 21.50
N THR A 287 -2.49 4.24 20.32
CA THR A 287 -3.22 5.50 20.12
C THR A 287 -4.18 5.35 18.94
N LEU A 288 -5.26 6.13 18.96
CA LEU A 288 -6.21 6.19 17.85
C LEU A 288 -6.64 7.64 17.62
N ASP A 289 -6.20 8.23 16.51
CA ASP A 289 -6.58 9.59 16.10
C ASP A 289 -7.74 9.57 15.11
N LEU A 290 -8.89 10.11 15.53
CA LEU A 290 -10.11 10.22 14.74
C LEU A 290 -10.52 11.68 14.55
N SER A 291 -9.60 12.64 14.74
CA SER A 291 -9.85 14.08 14.61
C SER A 291 -10.27 14.51 13.20
N LYS A 292 -9.96 13.70 12.18
CA LYS A 292 -10.34 13.96 10.78
C LYS A 292 -11.63 13.26 10.35
N ASN A 293 -12.13 12.31 11.12
CA ASN A 293 -13.32 11.53 10.78
C ASN A 293 -14.58 12.27 11.23
N ILE A 294 -14.85 13.42 10.59
CA ILE A 294 -15.94 14.36 10.94
C ILE A 294 -17.35 13.78 10.78
N SER A 295 -17.47 12.63 10.10
CA SER A 295 -18.74 11.93 9.87
C SER A 295 -18.99 10.80 10.86
N LEU A 296 -18.04 10.50 11.76
CA LEU A 296 -18.09 9.32 12.62
C LEU A 296 -19.29 9.36 13.58
N ILE A 297 -20.14 8.33 13.54
CA ILE A 297 -21.31 8.16 14.41
C ILE A 297 -21.23 6.91 15.29
N ARG A 298 -20.37 5.94 14.97
CA ARG A 298 -20.19 4.71 15.75
C ARG A 298 -18.71 4.34 15.86
N LEU A 299 -18.24 4.15 17.08
CA LEU A 299 -16.91 3.62 17.38
C LEU A 299 -17.01 2.43 18.34
N ALA A 300 -16.43 1.31 17.92
CA ALA A 300 -16.20 0.15 18.76
C ALA A 300 -14.71 -0.18 18.82
N TYR A 301 -14.16 -0.08 20.02
CA TYR A 301 -12.87 -0.61 20.42
C TYR A 301 -13.08 -1.35 21.74
N SER A 302 -12.65 -2.59 21.86
CA SER A 302 -12.73 -3.33 23.12
C SER A 302 -11.77 -4.49 23.05
N ARG A 303 -11.48 -5.14 24.17
CA ARG A 303 -10.58 -6.30 24.25
C ARG A 303 -9.12 -6.04 23.83
N GLY A 304 -8.77 -4.79 23.47
CA GLY A 304 -7.39 -4.34 23.33
C GLY A 304 -6.89 -3.74 24.64
N GLU A 305 -5.71 -4.17 25.06
CA GLU A 305 -5.16 -3.83 26.38
C GLU A 305 -4.20 -2.64 26.37
N ASP A 306 -3.70 -2.24 25.19
CA ASP A 306 -2.58 -1.29 25.06
C ASP A 306 -2.99 0.17 24.78
N LEU A 307 -4.29 0.45 24.61
CA LEU A 307 -4.74 1.78 24.17
C LEU A 307 -4.61 2.80 25.29
N ILE A 308 -3.77 3.82 25.09
CA ILE A 308 -3.47 4.86 26.08
C ILE A 308 -4.24 6.15 25.80
N SER A 309 -4.49 6.47 24.53
CA SER A 309 -5.23 7.68 24.15
C SER A 309 -6.09 7.52 22.90
N ILE A 310 -7.19 8.27 22.86
CA ILE A 310 -8.04 8.43 21.67
C ILE A 310 -8.25 9.92 21.42
N ASN A 311 -8.14 10.36 20.17
CA ASN A 311 -8.57 11.70 19.77
C ASN A 311 -9.90 11.66 19.03
N LEU A 312 -10.97 12.07 19.71
CA LEU A 312 -12.32 12.24 19.17
C LEU A 312 -12.69 13.72 18.96
N GLN A 313 -11.75 14.66 19.02
CA GLN A 313 -12.02 16.07 18.76
C GLN A 313 -12.18 16.33 17.25
N ASN A 314 -13.34 15.93 16.72
CA ASN A 314 -13.67 15.93 15.29
C ASN A 314 -14.87 16.81 14.95
N GLY A 315 -15.37 17.61 15.90
CA GLY A 315 -16.55 18.45 15.73
C GLY A 315 -17.87 17.70 15.65
N ASN A 316 -17.88 16.37 15.84
CA ASN A 316 -19.05 15.51 15.64
C ASN A 316 -19.52 14.80 16.92
N ASN A 317 -18.95 15.10 18.09
CA ASN A 317 -19.26 14.41 19.35
C ASN A 317 -20.77 14.34 19.66
N LYS A 318 -21.55 15.38 19.35
CA LYS A 318 -23.01 15.40 19.59
C LYS A 318 -23.83 14.50 18.66
N LYS A 319 -23.25 14.01 17.56
CA LYS A 319 -23.92 13.11 16.61
C LYS A 319 -23.50 11.65 16.79
N ILE A 320 -22.52 11.38 17.64
CA ILE A 320 -22.09 10.00 17.93
C ILE A 320 -23.20 9.27 18.67
N GLN A 321 -23.64 8.16 18.09
CA GLN A 321 -24.75 7.33 18.56
C GLN A 321 -24.26 6.13 19.38
N PHE A 322 -23.06 5.65 19.10
CA PHE A 322 -22.47 4.51 19.79
C PHE A 322 -20.98 4.71 20.04
N LEU A 323 -20.58 4.49 21.30
CA LEU A 323 -19.18 4.49 21.74
C LEU A 323 -18.95 3.34 22.71
N ALA A 324 -18.00 2.49 22.36
CA ALA A 324 -17.42 1.53 23.29
C ALA A 324 -15.90 1.58 23.10
N PHE A 325 -15.16 1.93 24.16
CA PHE A 325 -13.69 1.88 24.21
C PHE A 325 -13.16 1.52 25.60
N PRO A 326 -13.75 0.54 26.33
CA PRO A 326 -13.19 0.14 27.61
C PRO A 326 -11.81 -0.50 27.38
N SER A 327 -10.77 0.20 27.85
CA SER A 327 -9.41 -0.33 27.88
C SER A 327 -8.76 0.01 29.24
N PRO A 328 -8.08 -0.94 29.90
CA PRO A 328 -7.47 -0.72 31.21
C PRO A 328 -6.40 0.38 31.24
N GLN A 329 -5.69 0.57 30.12
CA GLN A 329 -4.58 1.54 30.01
C GLN A 329 -5.02 2.91 29.48
N LEU A 330 -6.29 3.06 29.09
CA LEU A 330 -6.79 4.30 28.48
C LEU A 330 -6.83 5.42 29.50
N LYS A 331 -5.89 6.35 29.39
CA LYS A 331 -5.75 7.50 30.31
C LYS A 331 -6.64 8.66 29.87
N CYS A 332 -6.65 8.96 28.57
CA CYS A 332 -7.25 10.20 28.08
C CYS A 332 -8.00 10.01 26.76
N VAL A 333 -9.19 10.59 26.68
CA VAL A 333 -9.94 10.73 25.44
C VAL A 333 -10.11 12.21 25.14
N GLN A 334 -9.53 12.67 24.04
CA GLN A 334 -9.62 14.06 23.61
C GLN A 334 -10.96 14.28 22.93
N VAL A 335 -11.71 15.30 23.35
CA VAL A 335 -13.09 15.53 22.93
C VAL A 335 -13.33 17.00 22.55
N ASP A 336 -14.46 17.26 21.90
CA ASP A 336 -14.90 18.62 21.54
C ASP A 336 -15.44 19.39 22.76
N ASP A 337 -16.11 18.68 23.68
CA ASP A 337 -16.84 19.24 24.83
C ASP A 337 -16.82 18.25 26.01
N VAL A 338 -16.02 18.57 27.03
CA VAL A 338 -15.77 17.71 28.18
C VAL A 338 -17.05 17.49 29.02
N ASP A 339 -17.88 18.52 29.17
CA ASP A 339 -19.09 18.44 29.99
C ASP A 339 -20.13 17.55 29.30
N TYR A 340 -20.31 17.74 27.99
CA TYR A 340 -21.17 16.87 27.18
C TYR A 340 -20.71 15.40 27.24
N SER A 341 -19.41 15.15 27.06
CA SER A 341 -18.86 13.79 27.08
C SER A 341 -19.02 13.12 28.45
N ASN A 342 -18.78 13.83 29.56
CA ASN A 342 -19.01 13.28 30.90
C ASN A 342 -20.48 12.93 31.15
N ALA A 343 -21.41 13.75 30.65
CA ALA A 343 -22.84 13.52 30.82
C ALA A 343 -23.37 12.35 29.98
N ASN A 344 -22.84 12.16 28.75
CA ASN A 344 -23.43 11.25 27.77
C ASN A 344 -22.61 9.97 27.52
N TRP A 345 -21.32 9.93 27.83
CA TRP A 345 -20.42 8.82 27.46
C TRP A 345 -19.75 8.14 28.66
N SER A 346 -20.33 8.29 29.86
CA SER A 346 -19.81 7.71 31.09
C SER A 346 -19.66 6.18 31.04
N TYR A 347 -20.50 5.48 30.26
CA TYR A 347 -20.46 4.03 30.06
C TYR A 347 -19.37 3.56 29.08
N SER A 348 -18.76 4.47 28.32
CA SER A 348 -17.83 4.11 27.24
C SER A 348 -16.39 3.92 27.70
N LYS A 349 -16.06 4.36 28.94
CA LYS A 349 -14.69 4.41 29.49
C LYS A 349 -14.57 3.72 30.85
N THR A 350 -13.34 3.49 31.31
CA THR A 350 -13.07 3.00 32.67
C THR A 350 -12.99 4.15 33.67
N ALA A 351 -12.92 3.84 34.97
CA ALA A 351 -12.83 4.85 36.03
C ALA A 351 -11.57 5.74 35.94
N ASN A 352 -10.47 5.20 35.38
CA ASN A 352 -9.18 5.89 35.28
C ASN A 352 -9.04 6.76 34.02
N THR A 353 -10.01 6.69 33.11
CA THR A 353 -10.00 7.47 31.87
C THR A 353 -10.63 8.84 32.09
N ILE A 354 -10.00 9.90 31.59
CA ILE A 354 -10.59 11.26 31.58
C ILE A 354 -10.99 11.70 30.18
N PHE A 355 -12.01 12.55 30.09
CA PHE A 355 -12.28 13.35 28.90
C PHE A 355 -11.55 14.69 29.04
N SER A 356 -10.86 15.13 27.99
CA SER A 356 -10.08 16.38 27.99
C SER A 356 -10.20 17.09 26.64
N LEU A 357 -9.99 18.41 26.62
CA LEU A 357 -9.80 19.15 25.36
C LEU A 357 -8.40 18.96 24.77
N ASN A 358 -7.46 18.40 25.56
CA ASN A 358 -6.08 18.18 25.17
C ASN A 358 -5.52 16.97 25.92
N CYS A 359 -5.15 15.92 25.19
CA CYS A 359 -4.50 14.73 25.73
C CYS A 359 -2.96 14.75 25.58
N ASN A 360 -2.36 15.90 25.26
CA ASN A 360 -0.90 16.10 25.17
C ASN A 360 -0.20 16.08 26.54
N THR A 361 -0.56 15.14 27.40
CA THR A 361 0.28 14.73 28.54
C THR A 361 1.36 13.78 28.02
N LEU A 362 2.25 14.32 27.16
CA LEU A 362 3.63 13.85 26.98
C LEU A 362 4.58 14.62 27.92
N GLY A 363 4.04 15.37 28.89
CA GLY A 363 4.78 15.74 30.09
C GLY A 363 4.89 14.52 30.99
N ILE A 364 6.11 14.27 31.47
CA ILE A 364 6.48 13.32 32.54
C ILE A 364 5.30 13.15 33.51
N GLU A 365 4.98 11.91 33.93
CA GLU A 365 4.01 11.63 35.01
C GLU A 365 4.03 12.78 35.99
N ASP A 366 2.88 13.43 36.28
CA ASP A 366 2.73 14.50 37.27
C ASP A 366 3.78 14.30 38.35
N SER A 367 4.88 15.06 38.27
CA SER A 367 6.08 14.64 38.97
C SER A 367 5.68 14.70 40.43
N VAL A 368 5.93 13.66 41.23
CA VAL A 368 5.63 13.69 42.69
C VAL A 368 6.21 14.97 43.34
N PHE A 369 7.22 15.54 42.68
CA PHE A 369 7.91 16.81 42.90
C PHE A 369 7.15 18.11 42.58
N ASP A 370 6.09 18.11 41.78
CA ASP A 370 5.31 19.31 41.42
C ASP A 370 4.52 19.87 42.61
N LYS A 371 4.24 19.02 43.61
CA LYS A 371 3.62 19.41 44.88
C LYS A 371 4.61 19.98 45.90
N ALA A 372 5.92 19.83 45.68
CA ALA A 372 6.94 20.25 46.63
C ALA A 372 7.08 21.78 46.71
N VAL A 373 6.82 22.33 47.91
CA VAL A 373 6.91 23.78 48.18
C VAL A 373 8.07 24.06 49.13
N LEU A 374 8.95 25.00 48.75
CA LEU A 374 10.06 25.48 49.58
C LEU A 374 9.80 26.91 50.06
N TYR A 375 9.78 27.13 51.37
CA TYR A 375 9.57 28.45 51.96
C TYR A 375 10.22 28.61 53.35
N PRO A 376 10.57 29.83 53.75
CA PRO A 376 10.56 31.05 52.94
C PRO A 376 11.69 31.03 51.89
N ASN A 377 11.45 31.69 50.77
CA ASN A 377 12.45 31.95 49.74
C ASN A 377 12.23 33.37 49.21
N PRO A 378 13.08 34.36 49.52
CA PRO A 378 14.38 34.23 50.19
C PRO A 378 14.34 33.76 51.66
N THR A 379 15.42 33.15 52.14
CA THR A 379 15.57 32.63 53.53
C THR A 379 16.72 33.31 54.26
N LYS A 380 16.59 33.45 55.59
CA LYS A 380 17.69 33.84 56.50
C LYS A 380 18.46 32.63 57.06
N GLY A 381 18.16 31.43 56.56
CA GLY A 381 18.81 30.19 56.97
C GLY A 381 17.86 28.99 56.92
N GLU A 382 16.72 29.04 57.59
CA GLU A 382 15.79 27.91 57.64
C GLU A 382 14.84 27.86 56.43
N VAL A 383 14.70 26.69 55.83
CA VAL A 383 13.81 26.43 54.68
C VAL A 383 12.98 25.20 54.97
N ASN A 384 11.65 25.37 54.96
CA ASN A 384 10.69 24.28 55.03
C ASN A 384 10.45 23.71 53.62
N ILE A 385 10.30 22.40 53.55
CA ILE A 385 10.02 21.59 52.36
C ILE A 385 8.75 20.80 52.66
N ASN A 386 7.64 21.17 52.04
CA ASN A 386 6.34 20.56 52.32
C ASN A 386 5.78 19.76 51.15
N ASN A 387 4.82 18.89 51.47
CA ASN A 387 4.03 18.06 50.54
C ASN A 387 4.84 17.03 49.74
N ILE A 388 6.00 16.61 50.25
CA ILE A 388 6.83 15.60 49.58
C ILE A 388 7.64 14.75 50.55
N ALA A 389 7.57 13.43 50.37
CA ALA A 389 8.43 12.47 51.06
C ALA A 389 9.81 12.43 50.39
N LEU A 390 10.88 12.59 51.16
CA LEU A 390 12.25 12.68 50.68
C LEU A 390 13.19 11.86 51.54
N GLU A 391 14.20 11.25 50.91
CA GLU A 391 15.28 10.55 51.62
C GLU A 391 16.44 11.50 51.93
N LYS A 392 16.68 12.47 51.04
CA LYS A 392 17.73 13.47 51.23
C LYS A 392 17.49 14.76 50.45
N ALA A 393 18.15 15.82 50.91
CA ALA A 393 18.29 17.07 50.16
C ALA A 393 19.77 17.47 50.08
N THR A 394 20.26 17.77 48.88
CA THR A 394 21.63 18.24 48.65
C THR A 394 21.62 19.68 48.15
N VAL A 395 22.55 20.50 48.64
CA VAL A 395 22.60 21.95 48.38
C VAL A 395 23.87 22.27 47.63
N TYR A 396 23.73 22.91 46.47
CA TYR A 396 24.84 23.32 45.62
C TYR A 396 24.87 24.84 45.48
N ASN A 397 26.07 25.42 45.38
CA ASN A 397 26.23 26.83 45.03
C ASN A 397 26.03 27.08 43.53
N SER A 398 26.07 28.34 43.09
CA SER A 398 25.92 28.72 41.68
C SER A 398 27.03 28.20 40.74
N LEU A 399 28.15 27.71 41.30
CA LEU A 399 29.23 27.08 40.55
C LEU A 399 29.06 25.55 40.44
N GLY A 400 27.97 24.99 40.98
CA GLY A 400 27.71 23.55 40.97
C GLY A 400 28.51 22.76 42.01
N GLN A 401 29.13 23.43 42.99
CA GLN A 401 29.86 22.75 44.07
C GLN A 401 28.87 22.34 45.17
N LEU A 402 28.98 21.10 45.66
CA LEU A 402 28.19 20.61 46.79
C LEU A 402 28.62 21.33 48.07
N VAL A 403 27.66 21.95 48.75
CA VAL A 403 27.87 22.75 49.96
C VAL A 403 27.36 22.04 51.20
N LYS A 404 26.22 21.36 51.11
CA LYS A 404 25.61 20.67 52.26
C LYS A 404 24.71 19.51 51.82
N THR A 405 24.58 18.50 52.69
CA THR A 405 23.69 17.36 52.50
C THR A 405 22.87 17.15 53.76
N PHE A 406 21.57 16.90 53.59
CA PHE A 406 20.63 16.58 54.67
C PHE A 406 20.02 15.21 54.38
N ILE A 407 20.06 14.30 55.36
CA ILE A 407 19.29 13.06 55.32
C ILE A 407 17.93 13.34 55.96
N LEU A 408 16.87 13.00 55.26
CA LEU A 408 15.49 13.28 55.64
C LEU A 408 14.74 11.97 55.88
N ASN A 409 13.71 12.02 56.72
CA ASN A 409 12.88 10.85 56.98
C ASN A 409 11.85 10.70 55.85
N SER A 410 11.99 9.65 55.03
CA SER A 410 11.09 9.36 53.92
C SER A 410 9.64 9.05 54.34
N SER A 411 9.38 8.83 55.64
CA SER A 411 8.03 8.70 56.18
C SER A 411 7.35 10.06 56.47
N ASN A 412 8.07 11.17 56.39
CA ASN A 412 7.55 12.52 56.66
C ASN A 412 7.52 13.35 55.37
N THR A 413 6.37 13.97 55.08
CA THR A 413 6.16 14.82 53.91
C THR A 413 6.48 16.30 54.13
N ASN A 414 6.76 16.70 55.38
CA ASN A 414 7.11 18.06 55.76
C ASN A 414 8.43 18.07 56.53
N ASN A 415 9.48 18.61 55.92
CA ASN A 415 10.83 18.62 56.47
C ASN A 415 11.39 20.05 56.50
N THR A 416 12.37 20.31 57.36
CA THR A 416 13.05 21.60 57.43
C THR A 416 14.55 21.39 57.27
N ILE A 417 15.19 22.19 56.42
CA ILE A 417 16.64 22.22 56.25
C ILE A 417 17.20 23.56 56.71
N ASN A 418 18.42 23.54 57.26
CA ASN A 418 19.06 24.72 57.84
C ASN A 418 20.31 25.11 57.05
N LEU A 419 20.20 26.23 56.33
CA LEU A 419 21.22 26.88 55.51
C LEU A 419 21.90 28.05 56.22
N SER A 420 21.66 28.25 57.51
CA SER A 420 22.31 29.31 58.29
C SER A 420 23.83 29.16 58.24
N GLY A 421 24.53 30.29 58.11
CA GLY A 421 25.99 30.33 58.00
C GLY A 421 26.54 30.16 56.58
N LEU A 422 25.68 29.91 55.58
CA LEU A 422 26.08 30.03 54.17
C LEU A 422 26.18 31.51 53.76
N PRO A 423 27.15 31.89 52.91
CA PRO A 423 27.20 33.24 52.35
C PRO A 423 25.90 33.63 51.63
N LYS A 424 25.60 34.93 51.60
CA LYS A 424 24.45 35.44 50.85
C LYS A 424 24.60 35.09 49.37
N GLY A 425 23.57 34.54 48.76
CA GLY A 425 23.65 34.10 47.36
C GLY A 425 22.57 33.13 46.94
N VAL A 426 22.71 32.67 45.69
CA VAL A 426 21.79 31.70 45.07
C VAL A 426 22.33 30.29 45.28
N TYR A 427 21.45 29.42 45.76
CA TYR A 427 21.71 28.00 45.95
C TYR A 427 20.67 27.15 45.22
N TYR A 428 21.07 25.96 44.80
CA TYR A 428 20.20 24.95 44.20
C TYR A 428 20.06 23.78 45.16
N VAL A 429 18.85 23.57 45.67
CA VAL A 429 18.50 22.47 46.55
C VAL A 429 17.91 21.35 45.73
N TYR A 430 18.61 20.22 45.64
CA TYR A 430 18.15 19.00 44.99
C TYR A 430 17.44 18.13 46.03
N LEU A 431 16.14 17.95 45.85
CA LEU A 431 15.28 17.06 46.63
C LEU A 431 15.34 15.67 45.98
N ILE A 432 15.66 14.63 46.76
CA ILE A 432 15.93 13.30 46.21
C ILE A 432 15.13 12.25 46.98
N ASN A 433 14.53 11.34 46.22
CA ASN A 433 13.85 10.15 46.72
C ASN A 433 14.09 9.01 45.72
N GLN A 434 14.74 7.92 46.16
CA GLN A 434 15.21 6.83 45.29
C GLN A 434 16.06 7.37 44.12
N ASP A 435 15.70 7.05 42.88
CA ASP A 435 16.43 7.43 41.67
C ASP A 435 15.97 8.77 41.07
N ALA A 436 15.00 9.43 41.70
CA ALA A 436 14.42 10.68 41.20
C ALA A 436 14.92 11.90 41.99
N ALA A 437 15.17 13.00 41.27
CA ALA A 437 15.67 14.26 41.85
C ALA A 437 15.00 15.49 41.22
N LEU A 438 14.71 16.50 42.06
CA LEU A 438 14.20 17.81 41.65
C LEU A 438 15.07 18.93 42.21
N ALA A 439 15.55 19.83 41.36
CA ALA A 439 16.23 21.05 41.80
C ALA A 439 15.24 22.21 42.05
N LYS A 440 15.36 22.88 43.19
CA LYS A 440 14.68 24.14 43.51
C LYS A 440 15.71 25.21 43.85
N LYS A 441 15.53 26.40 43.27
CA LYS A 441 16.37 27.57 43.56
C LYS A 441 15.95 28.19 44.89
N VAL A 442 16.92 28.43 45.78
CA VAL A 442 16.75 29.12 47.06
C VAL A 442 17.74 30.29 47.15
N ILE A 443 17.27 31.43 47.65
CA ILE A 443 18.08 32.62 47.88
C ILE A 443 18.34 32.73 49.39
N VAL A 444 19.60 32.74 49.80
CA VAL A 444 20.02 32.99 51.19
C VAL A 444 20.38 34.47 51.34
N GLU A 445 19.77 35.15 52.32
CA GLU A 445 19.92 36.59 52.60
C GLU A 445 20.64 36.92 53.89
#